data_AF-A0A847XQU6-F1
#
_entry.id   AF-A0A847XQU6-F1
#
_cell.length_a   1.000
_cell.length_b   1.000
_cell.length_c   1.000
_cell.angle_alpha   90.00
_cell.angle_beta   90.00
_cell.angle_gamma   90.00
#
_symmetry.space_group_name_H-M   'P 1'
#
loop_
_entity.id
_entity.type
_entity.pdbx_description
1 polymer ?
#
loop_
_entity_poly.entity_id
_entity_poly.type
_entity_poly.pdbx_seq_one_letter_code
_entity_poly.pdbx_strand_id
1 'polypeptide(L)'
;MKTLKFAVILFIASAIFTGCKEKNPILTIDGGQITGVETDNPEVLIYKGIPYAAPPVGDLRWREPQPVIPWSGVKTCDTFGAAAP
;
A
#
# COMPACT_ATOMS: atom_id res chain seq x y z
N MET A 1 -23.41 -13.53 42.69
CA MET A 1 -23.26 -12.21 42.03
C MET A 1 -21.83 -11.84 41.60
N LYS A 2 -20.79 -12.57 42.02
CA LYS A 2 -19.38 -12.27 41.63
C LYS A 2 -19.01 -12.82 40.23
N THR A 3 -19.58 -13.96 39.85
CA THR A 3 -19.37 -14.62 38.55
C THR A 3 -19.94 -13.84 37.36
N LEU A 4 -21.08 -13.18 37.55
CA LEU A 4 -21.71 -12.35 36.52
C LEU A 4 -20.91 -11.07 36.20
N LYS A 5 -20.25 -10.47 37.22
CA LYS A 5 -19.37 -9.30 37.02
C LYS A 5 -18.11 -9.66 36.24
N PHE A 6 -17.53 -10.84 36.50
CA PHE A 6 -16.35 -11.34 35.75
C PHE A 6 -16.68 -11.64 34.28
N ALA A 7 -17.83 -12.26 34.02
CA ALA A 7 -18.28 -12.53 32.65
C ALA A 7 -18.54 -11.25 31.85
N VAL A 8 -19.11 -10.21 32.49
CA VAL A 8 -19.36 -8.90 31.85
C VAL A 8 -18.06 -8.16 31.55
N ILE A 9 -17.06 -8.20 32.45
CA ILE A 9 -15.74 -7.59 32.21
C ILE A 9 -15.01 -8.29 31.06
N LEU A 10 -15.11 -9.62 30.96
CA LEU A 10 -14.52 -10.41 29.87
C LEU A 10 -15.18 -10.11 28.51
N PHE A 11 -16.51 -9.88 28.51
CA PHE A 11 -17.27 -9.54 27.31
C PHE A 11 -16.97 -8.11 26.82
N ILE A 12 -16.78 -7.16 27.74
CA ILE A 12 -16.39 -5.77 27.42
C ILE A 12 -14.95 -5.69 26.90
N ALA A 13 -14.02 -6.50 27.42
CA ALA A 13 -12.63 -6.54 26.92
C ALA A 13 -12.52 -7.04 25.46
N SER A 14 -13.42 -7.92 25.03
CA SER A 14 -13.52 -8.39 23.64
C SER A 14 -14.03 -7.30 22.68
N ALA A 15 -14.95 -6.44 23.14
CA ALA A 15 -15.52 -5.36 22.33
C ALA A 15 -14.55 -4.20 22.03
N ILE A 16 -13.39 -4.15 22.72
CA ILE A 16 -12.36 -3.11 22.52
C ILE A 16 -11.39 -3.49 21.38
N PHE A 17 -11.45 -4.72 20.85
CA PHE A 17 -10.76 -5.10 19.62
C PHE A 17 -11.52 -4.58 18.37
N THR A 18 -11.81 -3.28 18.34
CA THR A 18 -12.13 -2.63 17.06
C THR A 18 -10.83 -2.59 16.27
N GLY A 19 -10.78 -3.38 15.19
CA GLY A 19 -9.58 -3.63 14.41
C GLY A 19 -8.85 -2.35 14.00
N CYS A 20 -7.57 -2.28 14.33
CA CYS A 20 -6.68 -1.26 13.79
C CYS A 20 -6.49 -1.56 12.31
N LYS A 21 -7.33 -0.97 11.44
CA LYS A 21 -7.12 -1.03 9.99
C LYS A 21 -5.84 -0.25 9.71
N GLU A 22 -4.81 -0.92 9.23
CA GLU A 22 -3.55 -0.29 8.83
C GLU A 22 -3.88 0.82 7.83
N LYS A 23 -3.60 2.08 8.22
CA LYS A 23 -4.04 3.24 7.46
C LYS A 23 -3.36 3.33 6.10
N ASN A 24 -2.16 2.78 5.97
CA ASN A 24 -1.39 2.73 4.73
C ASN A 24 -0.76 1.33 4.55
N PRO A 25 -1.53 0.35 4.05
CA PRO A 25 -1.07 -1.02 3.94
C PRO A 25 -0.03 -1.17 2.81
N ILE A 26 0.83 -2.17 2.97
CA ILE A 26 1.70 -2.64 1.88
C ILE A 26 0.84 -3.39 0.87
N LEU A 27 0.90 -2.97 -0.40
CA LEU A 27 0.18 -3.62 -1.51
C LEU A 27 1.13 -4.46 -2.35
N THR A 28 0.66 -5.61 -2.81
CA THR A 28 1.36 -6.45 -3.80
C THR A 28 0.78 -6.18 -5.19
N ILE A 29 1.65 -5.82 -6.14
CA ILE A 29 1.33 -5.58 -7.55
C ILE A 29 2.30 -6.37 -8.45
N ASP A 30 2.08 -6.37 -9.76
CA ASP A 30 2.86 -7.16 -10.74
C ASP A 30 4.39 -6.96 -10.62
N GLY A 31 4.84 -5.74 -10.32
CA GLY A 31 6.28 -5.43 -10.21
C GLY A 31 6.90 -5.70 -8.83
N GLY A 32 6.09 -5.93 -7.79
CA GLY A 32 6.58 -6.10 -6.42
C GLY A 32 5.65 -5.47 -5.37
N GLN A 33 6.21 -5.19 -4.19
CA GLN A 33 5.45 -4.57 -3.09
C GLN A 33 5.60 -3.05 -3.10
N ILE A 34 4.53 -2.32 -2.76
CA ILE A 34 4.51 -0.85 -2.67
C ILE A 34 3.86 -0.34 -1.40
N THR A 35 4.21 0.90 -1.01
CA THR A 35 3.50 1.69 0.00
C THR A 35 3.21 3.09 -0.54
N GLY A 36 2.12 3.71 -0.09
CA GLY A 36 1.65 5.01 -0.56
C GLY A 36 1.82 6.10 0.49
N VAL A 37 1.01 7.14 0.40
CA VAL A 37 0.97 8.28 1.32
C VAL A 37 -0.46 8.53 1.76
N GLU A 38 -0.65 8.77 3.06
CA GLU A 38 -1.93 9.22 3.62
C GLU A 38 -2.24 10.65 3.19
N THR A 39 -3.52 10.99 3.14
CA THR A 39 -3.98 12.36 2.87
C THR A 39 -4.75 12.91 4.06
N ASP A 40 -5.08 14.20 4.02
CA ASP A 40 -5.98 14.83 5.01
C ASP A 40 -7.36 14.16 5.04
N ASN A 41 -7.77 13.50 3.95
CA ASN A 41 -8.91 12.60 3.96
C ASN A 41 -8.43 11.17 4.31
N PRO A 42 -8.82 10.62 5.48
CA PRO A 42 -8.38 9.30 5.92
C PRO A 42 -8.91 8.14 5.05
N GLU A 43 -9.85 8.40 4.15
CA GLU A 43 -10.38 7.41 3.22
C GLU A 43 -9.59 7.35 1.89
N VAL A 44 -8.67 8.28 1.68
CA VAL A 44 -7.91 8.41 0.42
C VAL A 44 -6.43 8.14 0.68
N LEU A 45 -5.87 7.23 -0.12
CA LEU A 45 -4.44 6.97 -0.21
C LEU A 45 -3.92 7.36 -1.58
N ILE A 46 -2.73 7.94 -1.62
CA ILE A 46 -2.08 8.36 -2.86
C ILE A 46 -0.84 7.49 -3.09
N TYR A 47 -0.72 6.96 -4.30
CA TYR A 47 0.47 6.24 -4.77
C TYR A 47 0.99 6.92 -6.04
N LYS A 48 2.24 7.40 -6.00
CA LYS A 48 2.89 8.14 -7.09
C LYS A 48 4.12 7.38 -7.60
N GLY A 49 4.38 7.48 -8.89
CA GLY A 49 5.60 6.93 -9.49
C GLY A 49 5.68 5.40 -9.52
N ILE A 50 4.53 4.70 -9.56
CA ILE A 50 4.48 3.24 -9.74
C ILE A 50 4.96 2.89 -11.16
N PRO A 51 6.03 2.09 -11.32
CA PRO A 51 6.44 1.60 -12.64
C PRO A 51 5.43 0.59 -13.17
N TYR A 52 4.98 0.78 -14.41
CA TYR A 52 4.05 -0.14 -15.10
C TYR A 52 4.70 -0.87 -16.30
N ALA A 53 5.90 -0.45 -16.70
CA ALA A 53 6.65 -1.00 -17.82
C ALA A 53 8.16 -0.81 -17.60
N ALA A 54 9.00 -1.53 -18.33
CA ALA A 54 10.42 -1.25 -18.37
C ALA A 54 10.69 0.15 -18.99
N PRO A 55 11.72 0.89 -18.54
CA PRO A 55 12.05 2.20 -19.10
C PRO A 55 12.30 2.13 -20.62
N PRO A 56 11.62 2.93 -21.46
CA PRO A 56 11.70 2.88 -22.93
C PRO A 56 12.94 3.61 -23.46
N VAL A 57 14.12 3.24 -22.96
CA VAL A 57 15.42 3.85 -23.30
C VAL A 57 16.30 2.88 -24.07
N GLY A 58 17.35 3.39 -24.73
CA GLY A 58 18.27 2.56 -25.52
C GLY A 58 17.53 1.82 -26.64
N ASP A 59 17.76 0.51 -26.73
CA ASP A 59 17.16 -0.38 -27.75
C ASP A 59 15.63 -0.51 -27.62
N LEU A 60 15.05 -0.14 -26.47
CA LEU A 60 13.61 -0.12 -26.24
C LEU A 60 12.95 1.15 -26.77
N ARG A 61 13.73 2.16 -27.19
CA ARG A 61 13.14 3.37 -27.77
C ARG A 61 12.43 3.00 -29.08
N TRP A 62 11.23 3.57 -29.27
CA TRP A 62 10.35 3.30 -30.42
C TRP A 62 9.83 1.86 -30.51
N ARG A 63 9.94 1.09 -29.43
CA ARG A 63 9.35 -0.24 -29.29
C ARG A 63 8.08 -0.17 -28.44
N GLU A 64 7.31 -1.23 -28.50
CA GLU A 64 6.20 -1.43 -27.56
C GLU A 64 6.70 -1.51 -26.10
N PRO A 65 5.91 -1.06 -25.12
CA PRO A 65 6.26 -1.17 -23.71
C PRO A 65 6.56 -2.62 -23.33
N GLN A 66 7.74 -2.85 -22.76
CA GLN A 66 8.09 -4.17 -22.23
C GLN A 66 7.58 -4.30 -20.78
N PRO A 67 7.32 -5.54 -20.30
CA PRO A 67 6.87 -5.78 -18.93
C PRO A 67 7.72 -5.06 -17.89
N VAL A 68 7.09 -4.67 -16.78
CA VAL A 68 7.80 -4.05 -15.66
C VAL A 68 8.94 -4.94 -15.16
N ILE A 69 10.09 -4.33 -14.86
CA ILE A 69 11.22 -5.02 -14.25
C ILE A 69 10.87 -5.20 -12.76
N PRO A 70 10.76 -6.44 -12.24
CA PRO A 70 10.43 -6.65 -10.84
C PRO A 70 11.49 -6.08 -9.90
N TRP A 71 11.07 -5.63 -8.72
CA TRP A 71 11.97 -5.19 -7.65
C TRP A 71 11.82 -6.03 -6.39
N SER A 72 12.87 -6.04 -5.57
CA SER A 72 12.84 -6.64 -4.24
C SER A 72 12.44 -5.59 -3.18
N GLY A 73 11.87 -6.07 -2.09
CA GLY A 73 11.41 -5.22 -0.99
C GLY A 73 10.18 -4.37 -1.32
N VAL A 74 9.93 -3.35 -0.49
CA VAL A 74 8.79 -2.44 -0.62
C VAL A 74 9.26 -1.13 -1.26
N LYS A 75 8.64 -0.73 -2.36
CA LYS A 75 8.89 0.55 -3.02
C LYS A 75 7.97 1.62 -2.44
N THR A 76 8.55 2.70 -1.92
CA THR A 76 7.79 3.88 -1.51
C THR A 76 7.34 4.66 -2.74
N CYS A 77 6.03 4.84 -2.89
CA CYS A 77 5.38 5.52 -4.01
C CYS A 77 4.83 6.88 -3.55
N ASP A 78 5.70 7.77 -3.09
CA ASP A 78 5.35 9.08 -2.53
C ASP A 78 5.60 10.26 -3.48
N THR A 79 6.40 10.02 -4.53
CA THR A 79 6.94 11.04 -5.44
C THR A 79 6.58 10.72 -6.88
N PHE A 80 6.30 11.76 -7.68
CA PHE A 80 6.05 11.58 -9.11
C PHE A 80 7.29 11.09 -9.86
N GLY A 81 7.08 10.28 -10.89
CA GLY A 81 8.13 9.92 -11.84
C GLY A 81 8.52 11.10 -12.74
N ALA A 82 9.63 10.95 -13.46
CA ALA A 82 10.03 11.91 -14.48
C ALA A 82 8.94 12.03 -15.56
N ALA A 83 8.63 13.26 -15.97
CA ALA A 83 7.76 13.50 -17.12
C ALA A 83 8.45 13.00 -18.41
N ALA A 84 7.65 12.60 -19.38
CA ALA A 84 8.17 12.29 -20.72
C ALA A 84 8.83 13.55 -21.34
N PRO A 85 9.90 13.38 -22.12
CA PRO A 85 10.53 14.47 -22.86
C PRO A 85 9.67 15.01 -23.99
#